data_AF-A0A820AJX5-F1
#
_entry.id   AF-A0A820AJX5-F1
#
_cell.length_a   1.000
_cell.length_b   1.000
_cell.length_c   1.000
_cell.angle_alpha   90.00
_cell.angle_beta   90.00
_cell.angle_gamma   90.00
#
_symmetry.space_group_name_H-M   'P 1'
#
loop_
_entity.id
_entity.type
_entity.pdbx_description
1 polymer ?
#
loop_
_entity_poly.entity_id
_entity_poly.type
_entity_poly.pdbx_seq_one_letter_code
_entity_poly.pdbx_strand_id
1 'polypeptide(L)' 'MAYSVLPPTLNNSLKTVEWMWQSNPNPFSKSERATWSHYSDLENLIIEEAFQDKQPRAQLDDYFIDFK' A
#
# COMPACT_ATOMS: atom_id res chain seq x y z
N MET A 1 -4.00 -25.07 30.83
CA MET A 1 -4.69 -24.68 29.58
C MET A 1 -3.99 -23.44 29.05
N ALA A 2 -3.19 -23.56 27.99
CA ALA A 2 -2.52 -22.43 27.36
C ALA A 2 -3.01 -22.39 25.91
N TYR A 3 -3.76 -21.35 25.54
CA TYR A 3 -4.22 -21.14 24.18
C TYR A 3 -3.11 -20.38 23.45
N SER A 4 -2.34 -21.09 22.63
CA SER A 4 -1.46 -20.45 21.66
C SER A 4 -2.35 -19.82 20.59
N VAL A 5 -2.55 -18.51 20.67
CA VAL A 5 -3.21 -17.75 19.60
C VAL A 5 -2.22 -17.69 18.44
N LEU A 6 -2.34 -18.62 17.50
CA LEU A 6 -1.65 -18.54 16.23
C LEU A 6 -2.06 -17.23 15.55
N PRO A 7 -1.12 -16.43 15.00
CA PRO A 7 -1.47 -15.28 14.19
C PRO A 7 -2.37 -15.75 13.02
N PRO A 8 -3.33 -14.93 12.58
CA PRO A 8 -4.18 -15.28 11.46
C PRO A 8 -3.28 -15.61 10.26
N THR A 9 -3.55 -16.80 9.71
CA THR A 9 -2.90 -17.41 8.58
C THR A 9 -2.61 -16.38 7.49
N LEU A 10 -1.33 -16.25 7.15
CA LEU A 10 -0.85 -15.59 5.94
C LEU A 10 -1.38 -16.41 4.74
N ASN A 11 -2.65 -16.24 4.41
CA ASN A 11 -3.29 -16.87 3.27
C ASN A 11 -2.70 -16.23 2.03
N ASN A 12 -1.66 -16.90 1.52
CA ASN A 12 -0.91 -16.60 0.32
C ASN A 12 -1.74 -16.91 -0.95
N SER A 13 -2.97 -16.38 -1.01
CA SER A 13 -3.93 -16.65 -2.08
C SER A 13 -4.36 -15.33 -2.73
N LEU A 14 -3.64 -15.00 -3.81
CA LEU A 14 -3.98 -14.04 -4.87
C LEU A 14 -3.89 -12.56 -4.45
N LYS A 15 -2.83 -11.89 -4.90
CA LYS A 15 -2.73 -10.41 -4.96
C LYS A 15 -3.93 -9.87 -5.73
N THR A 16 -5.02 -9.50 -5.04
CA THR A 16 -6.22 -8.90 -5.67
C THR A 16 -6.09 -7.39 -5.81
N VAL A 17 -5.22 -6.76 -5.05
CA VAL A 17 -5.00 -5.30 -5.07
C VAL A 17 -3.51 -5.01 -5.15
N GLU A 18 -3.17 -4.09 -6.05
CA GLU A 18 -1.82 -3.59 -6.25
C GLU A 18 -1.85 -2.07 -6.21
N TRP A 19 -1.20 -1.48 -5.21
CA TRP A 19 -1.04 -0.05 -5.09
C TRP A 19 0.14 0.41 -5.93
N MET A 20 -0.06 1.55 -6.59
CA MET A 20 0.92 2.19 -7.46
C MET A 20 0.95 3.68 -7.18
N TRP A 21 2.07 4.32 -7.52
CA TRP A 21 2.24 5.76 -7.43
C TRP A 21 2.65 6.36 -8.77
N GLN A 22 2.27 7.61 -9.00
CA GLN A 22 2.59 8.31 -10.24
C GLN A 22 4.04 8.79 -10.20
N SER A 23 4.89 8.23 -11.07
CA SER A 23 6.34 8.44 -11.12
C SER A 23 6.81 9.38 -12.22
N ASN A 24 5.93 10.26 -12.69
CA ASN A 24 6.29 11.27 -13.68
C ASN A 24 7.41 12.19 -13.19
N PRO A 25 8.43 12.49 -14.02
CA PRO A 25 9.46 13.46 -13.67
C PRO A 25 8.90 14.86 -13.38
N ASN A 26 7.87 15.27 -14.13
CA ASN A 26 7.15 16.52 -13.89
C ASN A 26 5.75 16.24 -13.33
N PRO A 27 5.54 16.33 -12.01
CA PRO A 27 4.27 15.99 -11.38
C PRO A 27 3.14 16.97 -11.70
N PHE A 28 3.45 18.16 -12.25
CA PHE A 28 2.45 19.19 -12.58
C PHE A 28 2.10 19.24 -14.06
N SER A 29 2.77 18.43 -14.89
CA SER A 29 2.52 18.40 -16.33
C SER A 29 1.17 17.73 -16.62
N LYS A 30 0.24 18.48 -17.21
CA LYS A 30 -1.06 17.96 -17.67
C LYS A 30 -1.00 17.29 -19.04
N SER A 31 0.15 17.42 -19.71
CA SER A 31 0.35 16.96 -21.09
C SER A 31 1.17 15.67 -21.16
N GLU A 32 1.88 15.32 -20.08
CA GLU A 32 2.63 14.08 -20.00
C GLU A 32 1.71 12.90 -19.68
N ARG A 33 2.00 11.75 -20.30
CA ARG A 33 1.30 10.51 -19.99
C ARG A 33 1.69 10.06 -18.58
N ALA A 34 0.69 9.75 -17.74
CA ALA A 34 0.95 9.23 -16.40
C ALA A 34 1.78 7.95 -16.47
N THR A 35 2.92 7.94 -15.79
CA THR A 35 3.74 6.75 -15.58
C THR A 35 3.51 6.29 -14.16
N TRP A 36 3.29 4.99 -13.98
CA TRP A 36 2.98 4.40 -12.69
C TRP A 36 4.09 3.45 -12.29
N SER A 37 4.51 3.56 -11.04
CA SER A 37 5.50 2.69 -10.41
C SER A 37 4.86 1.95 -9.25
N HIS A 38 5.35 0.75 -9.00
CA HIS A 38 4.81 -0.15 -7.99
C HIS A 38 5.45 0.13 -6.64
N TYR A 39 4.66 0.01 -5.58
CA TYR A 39 5.21 -0.15 -4.24
C TYR A 39 5.80 -1.56 -4.08
N SER A 40 6.78 -1.71 -3.18
CA SER A 40 7.29 -3.03 -2.82
C SER A 40 6.19 -3.89 -2.20
N ASP A 41 6.39 -5.21 -2.17
CA ASP A 41 5.39 -6.14 -1.59
C ASP A 41 5.06 -5.81 -0.13
N LEU A 42 6.04 -5.35 0.64
CA LEU A 42 5.85 -4.96 2.04
C LEU A 42 5.06 -3.64 2.16
N GLU A 43 5.43 -2.62 1.40
CA GLU A 43 4.71 -1.34 1.39
C GLU A 43 3.26 -1.54 0.92
N ASN A 44 3.04 -2.35 -0.12
CA ASN A 44 1.70 -2.71 -0.57
C ASN A 44 0.84 -3.30 0.55
N LEU A 45 1.41 -4.18 1.37
CA LEU A 45 0.71 -4.78 2.50
C LEU A 45 0.34 -3.74 3.56
N ILE A 46 1.28 -2.84 3.90
CA ILE A 46 1.05 -1.76 4.88
C ILE A 46 -0.04 -0.80 4.39
N ILE A 47 -0.01 -0.44 3.10
CA ILE A 47 -0.99 0.47 2.49
C ILE A 47 -2.36 -0.18 2.50
N GLU A 48 -2.47 -1.44 2.06
CA GLU A 48 -3.72 -2.18 2.03
C GLU A 48 -4.33 -2.34 3.43
N GLU A 49 -3.51 -2.69 4.43
CA GLU A 49 -3.96 -2.81 5.82
C GLU A 49 -4.49 -1.47 6.35
N ALA A 50 -3.73 -0.38 6.18
CA ALA A 50 -4.15 0.96 6.62
C ALA A 50 -5.43 1.43 5.91
N PHE A 51 -5.59 1.10 4.63
CA PHE A 51 -6.80 1.43 3.86
C PHE A 51 -8.01 0.62 4.35
N GLN A 52 -7.86 -0.69 4.56
CA GLN A 52 -8.92 -1.56 5.08
C GLN A 52 -9.37 -1.15 6.50
N ASP A 53 -8.42 -0.72 7.33
CA ASP A 53 -8.67 -0.19 8.67
C ASP A 53 -9.25 1.23 8.69
N LYS A 54 -9.49 1.82 7.51
CA LYS A 54 -10.03 3.18 7.34
C LYS A 54 -9.18 4.24 8.04
N GLN A 55 -7.87 4.01 8.13
CA GLN A 55 -6.94 5.02 8.57
C GLN A 55 -6.93 6.19 7.57
N PRO A 56 -6.70 7.43 8.01
CA PRO A 56 -6.59 8.56 7.08
C PRO A 56 -5.28 8.54 6.29
N ARG A 57 -4.26 7.80 6.78
CA ARG A 57 -2.93 7.73 6.16
C ARG A 57 -2.26 6.39 6.40
N ALA A 58 -1.44 5.95 5.46
CA ALA A 58 -0.49 4.85 5.64
C ALA A 58 0.90 5.42 5.97
N GLN A 59 1.51 4.99 7.07
CA GLN A 59 2.88 5.37 7.44
C GLN A 59 3.85 4.37 6.84
N LEU A 60 4.77 4.85 6.00
CA LEU A 60 5.91 4.09 5.49
C LEU A 60 7.20 4.63 6.14
N ASP A 61 8.34 4.01 5.84
CA ASP A 61 9.60 4.31 6.53
C ASP A 61 10.02 5.78 6.36
N ASP A 62 10.05 6.28 5.13
CA ASP A 62 10.54 7.63 4.82
C ASP A 62 9.43 8.65 4.52
N TYR A 63 8.19 8.18 4.32
CA TYR A 63 7.06 9.02 3.91
C TYR A 63 5.73 8.44 4.38
N PHE A 64 4.65 9.17 4.17
CA PHE A 64 3.30 8.69 4.40
C PHE A 64 2.43 8.97 3.18
N ILE A 65 1.41 8.15 3.00
CA ILE A 65 0.40 8.31 1.96
C ILE A 65 -0.87 8.79 2.64
N ASP A 66 -1.41 9.92 2.18
CA ASP A 66 -2.73 10.41 2.61
C ASP A 66 -3.81 9.81 1.70
N PHE A 67 -4.87 9.25 2.29
CA PHE A 67 -5.98 8.65 1.55
C PHE A 67 -7.13 9.65 1.29
N LYS A 68 -7.00 10.91 1.71
CA LYS A 68 -8.03 11.96 1.55
C LYS A 68 -7.84 12.87 0.35
#